data_AF-A0A3S8S023-F1
#
_entry.id   AF-A0A3S8S023-F1
#
_cell.length_a   1.000
_cell.length_b   1.000
_cell.length_c   1.000
_cell.angle_alpha   90.00
_cell.angle_beta   90.00
_cell.angle_gamma   90.00
#
_symmetry.space_group_name_H-M   'P 1'
#
loop_
_entity.id
_entity.type
_entity.pdbx_description
1 polymer ?
#
loop_
_entity_poly.entity_id
_entity_poly.type
_entity_poly.pdbx_seq_one_letter_code
_entity_poly.pdbx_strand_id
1 'polypeptide(L)'
;MSNENTYEKKLIDLYYFAIGDGNFIKALEKYCNGQGFGNEHIWCLFSGELEEWEEGYFGENGVCYFFDHPAVDEDVTIVLDYPTFYGYLKEASEAYLLQHSDDKDLVESRLHEIKRKFEII
;
A
#
# COMPACT_ATOMS: atom_id res chain seq x y z
N MET A 1 -4.67 20.94 10.68
CA MET A 1 -4.55 19.65 9.97
C MET A 1 -5.57 19.71 8.84
N SER A 2 -5.13 19.65 7.58
CA SER A 2 -5.99 19.87 6.40
C SER A 2 -6.93 18.69 6.15
N ASN A 3 -8.07 18.96 5.52
CA ASN A 3 -9.07 17.94 5.13
C ASN A 3 -8.50 16.87 4.17
N GLU A 4 -7.47 17.18 3.38
CA GLU A 4 -6.84 16.27 2.42
C GLU A 4 -6.23 15.04 3.10
N ASN A 5 -5.52 15.24 4.22
CA ASN A 5 -4.88 14.14 4.95
C ASN A 5 -5.91 13.16 5.55
N THR A 6 -7.14 13.62 5.77
CA THR A 6 -8.24 12.75 6.23
C THR A 6 -8.88 11.95 5.09
N TYR A 7 -8.91 12.50 3.87
CA TYR A 7 -9.47 11.79 2.71
C TYR A 7 -8.50 10.73 2.19
N GLU A 8 -7.22 11.07 2.06
CA GLU A 8 -6.15 10.12 1.70
C GLU A 8 -6.14 8.92 2.63
N LYS A 9 -6.13 9.16 3.95
CA LYS A 9 -6.19 8.10 4.95
C LYS A 9 -7.41 7.17 4.77
N LYS A 10 -8.59 7.72 4.49
CA LYS A 10 -9.80 6.90 4.24
C LYS A 10 -9.64 5.98 3.03
N LEU A 11 -9.01 6.45 1.97
CA LEU A 11 -8.75 5.64 0.78
C LEU A 11 -7.71 4.55 1.08
N ILE A 12 -6.64 4.87 1.79
CA ILE A 12 -5.65 3.86 2.18
C ILE A 12 -6.25 2.82 3.14
N ASP A 13 -7.11 3.22 4.07
CA ASP A 13 -7.86 2.28 4.92
C ASP A 13 -8.80 1.40 4.09
N LEU A 14 -9.49 1.98 3.10
CA LEU A 14 -10.32 1.24 2.16
C LEU A 14 -9.49 0.21 1.36
N TYR A 15 -8.29 0.56 0.93
CA TYR A 15 -7.37 -0.37 0.26
C TYR A 15 -7.06 -1.59 1.13
N TYR A 16 -6.62 -1.38 2.37
CA TYR A 16 -6.27 -2.49 3.27
C TYR A 16 -7.50 -3.32 3.67
N PHE A 17 -8.67 -2.68 3.79
CA PHE A 17 -9.94 -3.38 3.95
C PHE A 17 -10.28 -4.25 2.73
N ALA A 18 -10.11 -3.72 1.53
CA ALA A 18 -10.48 -4.40 0.28
C ALA A 18 -9.58 -5.61 -0.04
N ILE A 19 -8.28 -5.55 0.28
CA ILE A 19 -7.40 -6.73 0.12
C ILE A 19 -7.74 -7.82 1.15
N GLY A 20 -8.19 -7.40 2.34
CA GLY A 20 -8.60 -8.25 3.46
C GLY A 20 -7.46 -9.02 4.13
N ASP A 21 -7.69 -9.42 5.38
CA ASP A 21 -6.70 -10.13 6.21
C ASP A 21 -6.15 -11.40 5.54
N GLY A 22 -7.00 -12.16 4.84
CA GLY A 22 -6.61 -13.39 4.15
C GLY A 22 -5.57 -13.21 3.03
N ASN A 23 -5.33 -11.97 2.59
CA ASN A 23 -4.28 -11.64 1.62
C ASN A 23 -3.21 -10.69 2.18
N PHE A 24 -3.31 -10.25 3.44
CA PHE A 24 -2.41 -9.24 3.99
C PHE A 24 -0.94 -9.68 3.95
N ILE A 25 -0.64 -10.91 4.37
CA ILE A 25 0.71 -11.48 4.29
C ILE A 25 1.22 -11.57 2.85
N LYS A 26 0.35 -11.96 1.90
CA LYS A 26 0.72 -12.02 0.48
C LYS A 26 1.04 -10.63 -0.08
N ALA A 27 0.30 -9.62 0.35
CA ALA A 27 0.57 -8.23 -0.02
C ALA A 27 1.95 -7.79 0.51
N LEU A 28 2.26 -8.10 1.78
CA LEU A 28 3.59 -7.82 2.34
C LEU A 28 4.72 -8.50 1.55
N GLU A 29 4.54 -9.78 1.16
CA GLU A 29 5.51 -10.49 0.32
C GLU A 29 5.72 -9.82 -1.04
N LYS A 30 4.66 -9.30 -1.65
CA LYS A 30 4.74 -8.53 -2.90
C LYS A 30 5.48 -7.21 -2.69
N TYR A 31 5.19 -6.48 -1.62
CA TYR A 31 5.87 -5.23 -1.30
C TYR A 31 7.37 -5.45 -1.03
N CYS A 32 7.76 -6.56 -0.40
CA CYS A 32 9.17 -6.94 -0.24
C CYS A 32 9.88 -7.10 -1.59
N ASN A 33 9.16 -7.44 -2.66
CA ASN A 33 9.69 -7.52 -4.02
C ASN A 33 9.58 -6.20 -4.78
N GLY A 34 8.91 -5.18 -4.22
CA GLY A 34 8.58 -3.93 -4.92
C GLY A 34 7.55 -4.15 -5.99
N GLN A 35 6.58 -4.98 -5.66
CA GLN A 35 5.43 -5.27 -6.48
C GLN A 35 4.17 -4.83 -5.77
N GLY A 36 3.26 -4.27 -6.53
CA GLY A 36 1.93 -3.88 -6.11
C GLY A 36 1.06 -5.08 -5.74
N PHE A 37 -0.08 -4.77 -5.15
CA PHE A 37 -1.10 -5.76 -4.82
C PHE A 37 -2.48 -5.13 -4.86
N GLY A 38 -3.51 -5.93 -5.10
CA GLY A 38 -4.89 -5.47 -5.13
C GLY A 38 -5.84 -6.41 -5.84
N ASN A 39 -7.01 -5.89 -6.13
CA ASN A 39 -8.04 -6.52 -6.95
C ASN A 39 -8.33 -5.66 -8.20
N GLU A 40 -9.39 -6.00 -8.92
CA GLU A 40 -9.75 -5.33 -10.18
C GLU A 40 -10.19 -3.87 -10.04
N HIS A 41 -10.59 -3.42 -8.84
CA HIS A 41 -11.09 -2.06 -8.60
C HIS A 41 -10.22 -1.25 -7.65
N ILE A 42 -9.43 -1.91 -6.81
CA ILE A 42 -8.55 -1.26 -5.84
C ILE A 42 -7.21 -1.99 -5.83
N TRP A 43 -6.16 -1.31 -6.29
CA TRP A 43 -4.81 -1.85 -6.30
C TRP A 43 -3.77 -0.76 -6.10
N CYS A 44 -2.53 -1.18 -5.87
CA CYS A 44 -1.39 -0.29 -5.89
C CYS A 44 -0.30 -0.80 -6.83
N LEU A 45 0.59 0.10 -7.23
CA LEU A 45 1.82 -0.18 -7.97
C LEU A 45 3.00 0.57 -7.33
N PHE A 46 4.16 -0.06 -7.29
CA PHE A 46 5.43 0.56 -6.96
C PHE A 46 6.03 1.20 -8.21
N SER A 47 6.74 2.32 -8.06
CA SER A 47 7.28 3.07 -9.20
C SER A 47 8.16 2.21 -10.10
N GLY A 48 8.97 1.33 -9.51
CA GLY A 48 9.86 0.42 -10.25
C GLY A 48 9.17 -0.72 -11.00
N GLU A 49 7.83 -0.79 -11.00
CA GLU A 49 7.08 -1.75 -11.81
C GLU A 49 6.80 -1.25 -13.22
N LEU A 50 6.93 0.05 -13.46
CA LEU A 50 6.64 0.69 -14.75
C LEU A 50 7.89 1.42 -15.26
N GLU A 51 8.16 1.25 -16.54
CA GLU A 51 9.14 2.05 -17.28
C GLU A 51 8.54 3.42 -17.63
N GLU A 52 9.39 4.44 -17.82
CA GLU A 52 8.95 5.83 -18.08
C GLU A 52 7.98 5.99 -19.27
N TRP A 53 8.02 5.07 -20.24
CA TRP A 53 7.16 5.08 -21.43
C TRP A 53 5.87 4.27 -21.27
N GLU A 54 5.69 3.56 -20.15
CA GLU A 54 4.49 2.78 -19.90
C GLU A 54 3.33 3.65 -19.42
N GLU A 55 2.12 3.31 -19.86
CA GLU A 55 0.91 3.98 -19.42
C GLU A 55 0.72 3.79 -17.91
N GLY A 56 0.42 4.89 -17.21
CA GLY A 56 0.29 4.86 -15.75
C GLY A 56 1.60 5.10 -14.99
N TYR A 57 2.72 5.32 -15.68
CA TYR A 57 3.96 5.79 -15.04
C TYR A 57 3.71 7.10 -14.27
N PHE A 58 4.10 7.11 -12.99
CA PHE A 58 3.76 8.17 -12.04
C PHE A 58 5.00 8.80 -11.37
N GLY A 59 6.19 8.49 -11.89
CA GLY A 59 7.48 8.97 -11.37
C GLY A 59 8.37 7.84 -10.86
N GLU A 60 9.60 8.21 -10.51
CA GLU A 60 10.67 7.28 -10.17
C GLU A 60 10.57 6.67 -8.76
N ASN A 61 9.85 7.33 -7.85
CA ASN A 61 9.79 6.93 -6.44
C ASN A 61 8.37 6.98 -5.90
N GLY A 62 8.01 5.95 -5.14
CA GLY A 62 6.79 5.91 -4.36
C GLY A 62 5.87 4.76 -4.73
N VAL A 63 4.66 4.85 -4.22
CA VAL A 63 3.59 3.88 -4.44
C VAL A 63 2.34 4.62 -4.89
N CYS A 64 1.80 4.21 -6.03
CA CYS A 64 0.56 4.73 -6.58
C CYS A 64 -0.58 3.79 -6.23
N TYR A 65 -1.65 4.31 -5.65
CA TYR A 65 -2.87 3.57 -5.36
C TYR A 65 -3.98 4.03 -6.30
N PHE A 66 -4.73 3.07 -6.83
CA PHE A 66 -5.83 3.24 -7.76
C PHE A 66 -7.12 2.77 -7.09
N PHE A 67 -8.17 3.56 -7.25
CA PHE A 67 -9.51 3.29 -6.74
C PHE A 67 -10.50 3.60 -7.85
N ASP A 68 -11.07 2.56 -8.44
CA ASP A 68 -11.98 2.68 -9.57
C ASP A 68 -13.43 2.47 -9.15
N HIS A 69 -14.35 3.04 -9.93
CA HIS A 69 -15.76 2.70 -9.83
C HIS A 69 -15.97 1.18 -10.04
N PRO A 70 -16.82 0.49 -9.23
CA PRO A 70 -17.77 1.03 -8.25
C PRO A 70 -17.26 1.03 -6.80
N ALA A 71 -15.97 0.82 -6.55
CA ALA A 71 -15.43 0.84 -5.20
C ALA A 71 -15.43 2.25 -4.58
N VAL A 72 -15.37 3.27 -5.45
CA VAL A 72 -15.55 4.69 -5.17
C VAL A 72 -16.51 5.31 -6.20
N ASP A 73 -17.02 6.52 -5.91
CA ASP A 73 -18.00 7.20 -6.78
C ASP A 73 -17.39 7.64 -8.12
N GLU A 74 -16.14 8.13 -8.08
CA GLU A 74 -15.34 8.54 -9.24
C GLU A 74 -13.94 7.95 -9.08
N ASP A 75 -13.27 7.65 -10.21
CA ASP A 75 -11.93 7.07 -10.18
C ASP A 75 -10.93 8.02 -9.52
N VAL A 76 -10.13 7.51 -8.60
CA VAL A 76 -9.16 8.28 -7.82
C VAL A 76 -7.80 7.59 -7.82
N THR A 77 -6.76 8.40 -7.98
CA THR A 77 -5.37 7.97 -7.84
C THR A 77 -4.68 8.79 -6.76
N ILE A 78 -3.90 8.13 -5.89
CA ILE A 78 -3.03 8.79 -4.91
C ILE A 78 -1.60 8.25 -5.02
N VAL A 79 -0.62 9.15 -5.06
CA VAL A 79 0.80 8.80 -5.09
C VAL A 79 1.42 9.17 -3.75
N LEU A 80 1.99 8.17 -3.07
CA LEU A 80 2.66 8.34 -1.80
C LEU A 80 4.16 8.15 -1.97
N ASP A 81 4.96 8.96 -1.28
CA ASP A 81 6.37 8.64 -1.10
C ASP A 81 6.53 7.40 -0.19
N TYR A 82 7.72 6.77 -0.25
CA TYR A 82 7.97 5.55 0.52
C TYR A 82 7.83 5.73 2.04
N PRO A 83 8.28 6.85 2.67
CA PRO A 83 8.03 7.09 4.08
C PRO A 83 6.54 7.17 4.45
N THR A 84 5.73 7.86 3.66
CA THR A 84 4.28 8.01 3.91
C THR A 84 3.55 6.69 3.70
N PHE A 85 3.85 5.98 2.61
CA PHE A 85 3.39 4.61 2.38
C PHE A 85 3.70 3.70 3.58
N TYR A 86 4.96 3.72 4.04
CA TYR A 86 5.41 2.89 5.15
C TYR A 86 4.76 3.29 6.48
N GLY A 87 4.43 4.56 6.66
CA GLY A 87 3.61 5.06 7.76
C GLY A 87 2.26 4.34 7.81
N TYR A 88 1.49 4.40 6.73
CA TYR A 88 0.20 3.74 6.66
C TYR A 88 0.29 2.22 6.71
N LEU A 89 1.31 1.62 6.09
CA LEU A 89 1.52 0.18 6.15
C LEU A 89 1.74 -0.32 7.58
N LYS A 90 2.48 0.45 8.40
CA LYS A 90 2.66 0.12 9.84
C LYS A 90 1.33 0.17 10.58
N GLU A 91 0.52 1.21 10.39
CA GLU A 91 -0.80 1.31 11.02
C GLU A 91 -1.71 0.14 10.61
N ALA A 92 -1.74 -0.22 9.32
CA ALA A 92 -2.50 -1.35 8.83
C ALA A 92 -1.99 -2.69 9.41
N SER A 93 -0.67 -2.83 9.56
CA SER A 93 -0.04 -4.00 10.18
C SER A 93 -0.39 -4.12 11.65
N GLU A 94 -0.38 -3.01 12.40
CA GLU A 94 -0.82 -2.98 13.79
C GLU A 94 -2.29 -3.40 13.91
N ALA A 95 -3.16 -2.89 13.04
CA ALA A 95 -4.57 -3.27 13.02
C ALA A 95 -4.79 -4.76 12.68
N TYR A 96 -4.06 -5.30 11.70
CA TYR A 96 -4.06 -6.73 11.37
C TYR A 96 -3.64 -7.60 12.56
N LEU A 97 -2.54 -7.23 13.24
CA LEU A 97 -2.00 -8.01 14.36
C LEU A 97 -2.88 -8.01 15.61
N LEU A 98 -3.88 -7.12 15.72
CA LEU A 98 -4.89 -7.20 16.79
C LEU A 98 -5.73 -8.47 16.69
N GLN A 99 -5.90 -9.03 15.49
CA GLN A 99 -6.70 -10.23 15.24
C GLN A 99 -5.84 -11.45 14.91
N HIS A 100 -4.60 -11.24 14.43
CA HIS A 100 -3.68 -12.28 13.97
C HIS A 100 -2.34 -12.22 14.71
N SER A 101 -2.38 -12.28 16.05
CA SER A 101 -1.18 -12.08 16.88
C SER A 101 -0.06 -13.09 16.62
N ASP A 102 -0.39 -14.28 16.13
CA ASP A 102 0.59 -15.34 15.83
C ASP A 102 1.48 -14.99 14.63
N ASP A 103 1.05 -14.05 13.78
CA ASP A 103 1.80 -13.60 12.61
C ASP A 103 2.82 -12.50 12.92
N LYS A 104 2.93 -12.07 14.18
CA LYS A 104 3.73 -10.90 14.58
C LYS A 104 5.16 -10.92 14.04
N ASP A 105 5.90 -11.99 14.29
CA ASP A 105 7.30 -12.10 13.88
C ASP A 105 7.44 -12.03 12.35
N LEU A 106 6.49 -12.61 11.62
CA LEU A 106 6.46 -12.60 10.17
C LEU A 106 6.19 -11.19 9.64
N VAL A 107 5.15 -10.52 10.17
CA VAL A 107 4.79 -9.14 9.79
C VAL A 107 5.95 -8.19 10.08
N GLU A 108 6.53 -8.24 11.27
CA GLU A 108 7.67 -7.39 11.65
C GLU A 108 8.90 -7.62 10.75
N SER A 109 9.18 -8.88 10.40
CA SER A 109 10.26 -9.21 9.45
C SER A 109 10.01 -8.62 8.07
N ARG A 110 8.78 -8.70 7.54
CA ARG A 110 8.44 -8.16 6.22
C ARG A 110 8.47 -6.63 6.21
N LEU A 111 7.96 -5.99 7.26
CA LEU A 111 8.07 -4.55 7.43
C LEU A 111 9.54 -4.09 7.43
N HIS A 112 10.42 -4.82 8.13
CA HIS A 112 11.84 -4.51 8.13
C HIS A 112 12.47 -4.66 6.73
N GLU A 113 12.13 -5.71 5.99
CA GLU A 113 12.60 -5.91 4.61
C GLU A 113 12.15 -4.79 3.67
N ILE A 114 10.87 -4.40 3.73
CA ILE A 114 10.31 -3.28 2.96
C ILE A 114 11.05 -1.99 3.31
N LYS A 115 11.22 -1.70 4.61
CA LYS A 115 11.94 -0.51 5.08
C LYS A 115 13.35 -0.42 4.48
N ARG A 116 14.09 -1.53 4.49
CA ARG A 116 15.45 -1.59 3.91
C ARG A 116 15.45 -1.45 2.39
N LYS A 117 14.54 -2.14 1.70
CA LYS A 117 14.50 -2.15 0.22
C LYS A 117 14.34 -0.75 -0.36
N PHE A 118 13.50 0.07 0.28
CA PHE A 118 13.20 1.43 -0.17
C PHE A 118 13.97 2.50 0.59
N GLU A 119 15.02 2.10 1.33
CA GLU A 119 15.92 3.01 2.05
C GLU A 119 15.18 4.02 2.96
N ILE A 120 14.06 3.60 3.53
CA ILE A 120 13.22 4.44 4.41
C ILE A 120 13.97 4.63 5.74
N ILE A 121 14.22 5.87 6.13
CA ILE A 121 14.98 6.25 7.35
C ILE A 121 14.07 6.17 8.59
#